data_AF-U4LTF9-F1
#
_entry.id   AF-U4LTF9-F1
#
_cell.length_a   1.000
_cell.length_b   1.000
_cell.length_c   1.000
_cell.angle_alpha   90.00
_cell.angle_beta   90.00
_cell.angle_gamma   90.00
#
_symmetry.space_group_name_H-M   'P 1'
#
loop_
_entity.id
_entity.type
_entity.pdbx_description
1 polymer ?
#
loop_
_entity_poly.entity_id
_entity_poly.type
_entity_poly.pdbx_seq_one_letter_code
_entity_poly.pdbx_strand_id
1 'polypeptide(L)'
;MKFIAILEIMRVTDEPWIHRLISRNVSGREDHFRDGIRARDGKCVISGVVNSRAYRGNWTRFEGAHIFPLEKENLWIEWNYGLWITDMDDTNGISKINSCQNGFLLQANIHQDFDQYLLLVNPDDHYKIIVFDPDLDGLDGRILDPVCRNPEDPHRVSDQLLRWHFRQCVLANMRGAGEPIFEHDFPPGADMVGEISEGPYAKERFELDLAARLREVT
;
A
#
# COMPACT_ATOMS: atom_id res chain seq x y z
N MET A 1 28.26 -1.63 -7.03
CA MET A 1 28.01 -2.51 -5.86
C MET A 1 27.23 -1.69 -4.85
N LYS A 2 25.98 -2.05 -4.54
CA LYS A 2 25.13 -1.28 -3.62
C LYS A 2 24.53 -2.25 -2.59
N PHE A 3 24.51 -1.78 -1.35
CA PHE A 3 24.27 -2.57 -0.14
C PHE A 3 22.85 -2.32 0.36
N ILE A 4 22.20 -3.38 0.83
CA ILE A 4 20.92 -3.36 1.54
C ILE A 4 21.12 -4.03 2.90
N ALA A 5 20.65 -3.40 3.97
CA ALA A 5 20.82 -3.88 5.34
C ALA A 5 19.55 -4.57 5.83
N ILE A 6 19.65 -5.86 6.16
CA ILE A 6 18.69 -6.57 7.01
C ILE A 6 19.52 -7.47 7.93
N LEU A 7 19.29 -7.36 9.25
CA LEU A 7 19.85 -8.12 10.38
C LEU A 7 20.96 -9.15 10.07
N GLU A 8 22.18 -8.81 10.51
CA GLU A 8 23.41 -9.62 10.67
C GLU A 8 23.96 -10.47 9.51
N ILE A 9 23.29 -10.61 8.36
CA ILE A 9 23.90 -11.26 7.18
C ILE A 9 23.55 -10.50 5.90
N MET A 10 24.53 -9.78 5.34
CA MET A 10 24.41 -9.20 4.01
C MET A 10 24.25 -10.30 2.95
N ARG A 11 23.09 -10.37 2.30
CA ARG A 11 22.91 -11.15 1.07
C ARG A 11 22.44 -10.23 -0.06
N VAL A 12 23.18 -10.26 -1.16
CA VAL A 12 22.77 -9.63 -2.42
C VAL A 12 21.62 -10.45 -3.00
N THR A 13 20.55 -9.79 -3.42
CA THR A 13 19.42 -10.43 -4.12
C THR A 13 19.15 -9.70 -5.44
N ASP A 14 18.84 -10.48 -6.48
CA ASP A 14 18.39 -9.98 -7.77
C ASP A 14 16.86 -9.88 -7.87
N GLU A 15 16.17 -10.20 -6.78
CA GLU A 15 14.71 -10.17 -6.69
C GLU A 15 14.13 -8.82 -7.13
N PRO A 16 13.18 -8.81 -8.09
CA PRO A 16 12.44 -7.61 -8.45
C PRO A 16 11.44 -7.26 -7.34
N TRP A 17 11.18 -5.98 -7.14
CA TRP A 17 10.03 -5.53 -6.35
C TRP A 17 8.76 -5.60 -7.21
N ILE A 18 7.61 -5.49 -6.56
CA ILE A 18 6.30 -5.51 -7.20
C ILE A 18 5.90 -4.07 -7.55
N HIS A 19 5.85 -3.75 -8.83
CA HIS A 19 5.31 -2.47 -9.31
C HIS A 19 3.84 -2.30 -8.88
N ARG A 20 3.51 -1.09 -8.43
CA ARG A 20 2.19 -0.68 -7.95
C ARG A 20 1.73 0.59 -8.68
N LEU A 21 0.44 0.67 -9.00
CA LEU A 21 -0.21 1.91 -9.42
C LEU A 21 -0.68 2.65 -8.17
N ILE A 22 -0.83 3.97 -8.24
CA ILE A 22 -1.58 4.67 -7.20
C ILE A 22 -3.00 4.13 -7.24
N SER A 23 -3.36 3.44 -6.17
CA SER A 23 -4.67 2.83 -6.02
C SER A 23 -5.70 3.94 -5.80
N ARG A 24 -6.26 4.46 -6.90
CA ARG A 24 -7.49 5.24 -6.80
C ARG A 24 -8.60 4.25 -6.54
N ASN A 25 -9.34 4.50 -5.47
CA ASN A 25 -10.47 3.67 -5.05
C ASN A 25 -11.58 3.74 -6.11
N VAL A 26 -11.47 2.89 -7.14
CA VAL A 26 -12.41 2.80 -8.26
C VAL A 26 -12.99 1.39 -8.29
N SER A 27 -13.85 1.08 -7.31
CA SER A 27 -15.08 0.31 -7.57
C SER A 27 -15.98 0.27 -6.33
N GLY A 28 -17.30 0.23 -6.57
CA GLY A 28 -18.33 0.10 -5.52
C GLY A 28 -18.46 -1.30 -4.92
N ARG A 29 -17.42 -2.14 -4.94
CA ARG A 29 -17.45 -3.54 -4.43
C ARG A 29 -16.81 -3.74 -3.05
N GLU A 30 -16.22 -2.70 -2.46
CA GLU A 30 -15.42 -2.83 -1.23
C GLU A 30 -16.06 -2.20 0.01
N ASP A 31 -17.37 -2.33 0.17
CA ASP A 31 -18.06 -1.73 1.32
C ASP A 31 -17.49 -2.25 2.65
N HIS A 32 -17.19 -3.55 2.79
CA HIS A 32 -16.70 -4.10 4.05
C HIS A 32 -15.27 -3.66 4.41
N PHE A 33 -14.33 -3.73 3.47
CA PHE A 33 -12.94 -3.28 3.69
C PHE A 33 -12.91 -1.79 4.06
N ARG A 34 -13.56 -0.97 3.22
CA ARG A 34 -13.62 0.47 3.39
C ARG A 34 -14.27 0.85 4.71
N ASP A 35 -15.43 0.27 5.02
CA ASP A 35 -16.19 0.64 6.21
C ASP A 35 -15.52 0.11 7.48
N GLY A 36 -14.92 -1.08 7.42
CA GLY A 36 -14.13 -1.66 8.52
C GLY A 36 -12.89 -0.83 8.86
N ILE A 37 -12.08 -0.44 7.86
CA ILE A 37 -10.91 0.42 8.07
C ILE A 37 -11.32 1.80 8.59
N ARG A 38 -12.40 2.38 8.06
CA ARG A 38 -12.94 3.67 8.53
C ARG A 38 -13.39 3.59 9.99
N ALA A 39 -14.08 2.52 10.36
CA ALA A 39 -14.54 2.28 11.73
C ALA A 39 -13.37 2.04 12.69
N ARG A 40 -12.36 1.28 12.26
CA ARG A 40 -11.17 0.98 13.05
C ARG A 40 -10.31 2.22 13.28
N ASP A 41 -9.97 2.94 12.20
CA ASP A 41 -8.89 3.92 12.24
C ASP A 41 -9.37 5.34 12.58
N GLY A 42 -10.41 5.83 11.90
CA GLY A 42 -10.98 7.18 12.09
C GLY A 42 -10.02 8.37 11.83
N LYS A 43 -8.76 8.11 11.49
CA LYS A 43 -7.69 9.08 11.25
C LYS A 43 -6.67 8.51 10.27
N CYS A 44 -5.80 9.36 9.73
CA CYS A 44 -4.63 8.86 9.02
C CYS A 44 -3.66 8.25 10.03
N VAL A 45 -3.39 6.96 9.92
CA VAL A 45 -2.58 6.23 10.92
C VAL A 45 -1.08 6.53 10.82
N ILE A 46 -0.63 7.12 9.71
CA ILE A 46 0.76 7.55 9.51
C ILE A 46 0.98 8.96 10.05
N SER A 47 0.15 9.93 9.65
CA SER A 47 0.28 11.31 10.12
C SER A 47 -0.42 11.61 11.44
N GLY A 48 -1.26 10.70 11.94
CA GLY A 48 -2.10 10.91 13.12
C GLY A 48 -3.23 11.93 12.92
N VAL A 49 -3.42 12.49 11.73
CA VAL A 49 -4.43 13.53 11.47
C VAL A 49 -5.83 12.91 11.56
N VAL A 50 -6.60 13.36 12.56
CA VAL A 50 -7.97 12.88 12.82
C VAL A 50 -8.95 13.40 11.77
N ASN A 51 -9.79 12.51 11.23
CA ASN A 51 -10.91 12.94 10.40
C ASN A 51 -12.06 13.48 11.27
N SER A 52 -11.97 14.76 11.63
CA SER A 52 -13.02 15.45 12.39
C SER A 52 -14.38 15.51 11.70
N ARG A 53 -14.49 15.11 10.42
CA ARG A 53 -15.75 15.12 9.64
C ARG A 53 -16.38 13.73 9.50
N ALA A 54 -15.74 12.69 10.05
CA ALA A 54 -16.22 11.30 9.98
C ALA A 54 -17.64 11.15 10.55
N TYR A 55 -18.00 11.90 11.59
CA TYR A 55 -19.35 11.87 12.18
C TYR A 55 -20.48 12.31 11.23
N ARG A 56 -20.15 12.99 10.13
CA ARG A 56 -21.09 13.36 9.06
C ARG A 56 -21.01 12.42 7.85
N GLY A 57 -20.30 11.30 7.98
CA GLY A 57 -19.96 10.42 6.86
C GLY A 57 -19.04 11.06 5.81
N ASN A 58 -18.41 12.19 6.13
CA ASN A 58 -17.52 12.87 5.19
C ASN A 58 -16.09 12.35 5.37
N TRP A 59 -15.65 11.59 4.35
CA TRP A 59 -14.32 10.99 4.26
C TRP A 59 -13.43 11.70 3.24
N THR A 60 -13.79 12.91 2.79
CA THR A 60 -12.99 13.67 1.84
C THR A 60 -11.56 13.84 2.37
N ARG A 61 -10.56 13.56 1.50
CA ARG A 61 -9.12 13.51 1.79
C ARG A 61 -8.61 12.26 2.52
N PHE A 62 -9.47 11.31 2.86
CA PHE A 62 -9.08 10.05 3.51
C PHE A 62 -9.43 8.85 2.63
N GLU A 63 -8.48 7.94 2.49
CA GLU A 63 -8.57 6.78 1.62
C GLU A 63 -8.13 5.53 2.39
N GLY A 64 -8.84 4.42 2.17
CA GLY A 64 -8.38 3.12 2.63
C GLY A 64 -7.28 2.65 1.69
N ALA A 65 -6.12 2.36 2.24
CA ALA A 65 -4.94 1.92 1.52
C ALA A 65 -4.72 0.43 1.80
N HIS A 66 -4.68 -0.40 0.75
CA HIS A 66 -4.20 -1.77 0.90
C HIS A 66 -2.68 -1.78 1.07
N ILE A 67 -2.17 -2.66 1.93
CA ILE A 67 -0.73 -2.86 2.15
C ILE A 67 -0.18 -3.67 1.00
N PHE A 68 -0.75 -4.85 0.76
CA PHE A 68 -0.51 -5.61 -0.46
C PHE A 68 -1.48 -5.13 -1.55
N PRO A 69 -0.99 -4.75 -2.74
CA PRO A 69 -1.80 -4.15 -3.79
C PRO A 69 -2.88 -5.10 -4.30
N LEU A 70 -4.12 -4.61 -4.34
CA LEU A 70 -5.26 -5.34 -4.90
C LEU A 70 -5.01 -5.78 -6.35
N GLU A 71 -4.22 -5.00 -7.09
CA GLU A 71 -3.97 -5.25 -8.50
C GLU A 71 -3.21 -6.56 -8.75
N LYS A 72 -2.56 -7.08 -7.71
CA LYS A 72 -1.70 -8.26 -7.72
C LYS A 72 -2.33 -9.46 -7.02
N GLU A 73 -3.67 -9.53 -6.97
CA GLU A 73 -4.40 -10.65 -6.36
C GLU A 73 -3.94 -12.04 -6.85
N ASN A 74 -3.55 -12.17 -8.11
CA ASN A 74 -2.99 -13.44 -8.61
C ASN A 74 -1.73 -13.86 -7.85
N LEU A 75 -0.82 -12.92 -7.54
CA LEU A 75 0.38 -13.20 -6.75
C LEU A 75 0.02 -13.47 -5.28
N TRP A 76 -0.97 -12.75 -4.74
CA TRP A 76 -1.51 -12.99 -3.41
C TRP A 76 -1.99 -14.43 -3.23
N ILE A 77 -2.75 -14.95 -4.22
CA ILE A 77 -3.24 -16.33 -4.25
C ILE A 77 -2.09 -17.31 -4.47
N GLU A 78 -1.24 -17.07 -5.48
CA GLU A 78 -0.10 -17.95 -5.83
C GLU A 78 0.85 -18.16 -4.64
N TRP A 79 1.16 -17.09 -3.91
CA TRP A 79 2.06 -17.14 -2.76
C TRP A 79 1.35 -17.40 -1.44
N ASN A 80 0.03 -17.62 -1.48
CA ASN A 80 -0.82 -17.97 -0.36
C ASN A 80 -0.73 -16.98 0.82
N TYR A 81 -0.68 -15.68 0.52
CA TYR A 81 -0.61 -14.61 1.52
C TYR A 81 -1.90 -14.45 2.32
N GLY A 82 -3.00 -15.04 1.85
CA GLY A 82 -4.23 -15.20 2.64
C GLY A 82 -4.02 -15.95 3.97
N LEU A 83 -2.94 -16.71 4.13
CA LEU A 83 -2.56 -17.32 5.42
C LEU A 83 -2.20 -16.30 6.51
N TRP A 84 -1.84 -15.07 6.15
CA TRP A 84 -1.55 -14.01 7.12
C TRP A 84 -2.79 -13.27 7.61
N ILE A 85 -3.96 -13.65 7.08
CA ILE A 85 -5.25 -13.06 7.43
C ILE A 85 -6.01 -13.98 8.36
N THR A 86 -6.42 -13.46 9.51
CA THR A 86 -7.12 -14.17 10.59
C THR A 86 -8.54 -13.65 10.83
N ASP A 87 -8.90 -12.48 10.29
CA ASP A 87 -10.23 -11.88 10.50
C ASP A 87 -11.29 -12.32 9.47
N MET A 88 -10.93 -13.29 8.62
CA MET A 88 -11.79 -13.87 7.57
C MET A 88 -11.72 -15.41 7.54
N ASP A 89 -11.35 -16.05 8.66
CA ASP A 89 -11.10 -17.50 8.72
C ASP A 89 -12.34 -18.39 8.52
N ASP A 90 -13.54 -17.82 8.63
CA ASP A 90 -14.81 -18.47 8.33
C ASP A 90 -15.17 -18.45 6.83
N THR A 91 -14.39 -17.74 6.00
CA THR A 91 -14.66 -17.59 4.56
C THR A 91 -13.79 -18.51 3.69
N ASN A 92 -14.18 -19.78 3.60
CA ASN A 92 -13.50 -20.74 2.73
C ASN A 92 -13.64 -20.35 1.25
N GLY A 93 -12.52 -20.34 0.51
CA GLY A 93 -12.49 -20.07 -0.93
C GLY A 93 -12.55 -18.58 -1.32
N ILE A 94 -12.56 -17.67 -0.35
CA ILE A 94 -12.41 -16.23 -0.59
C ILE A 94 -10.92 -15.87 -0.53
N SER A 95 -10.47 -14.99 -1.42
CA SER A 95 -9.08 -14.54 -1.52
C SER A 95 -8.53 -13.96 -0.21
N LYS A 96 -9.38 -13.34 0.63
CA LYS A 96 -9.03 -12.59 1.84
C LYS A 96 -8.22 -11.30 1.59
N ILE A 97 -7.94 -10.92 0.35
CA ILE A 97 -7.19 -9.70 0.01
C ILE A 97 -7.88 -8.40 0.49
N ASN A 98 -9.21 -8.42 0.61
CA ASN A 98 -10.04 -7.32 1.11
C ASN A 98 -10.27 -7.37 2.64
N SER A 99 -9.43 -8.08 3.37
CA SER A 99 -9.40 -8.04 4.83
C SER A 99 -8.95 -6.66 5.33
N CYS A 100 -9.51 -6.20 6.46
CA CYS A 100 -9.03 -5.00 7.13
C CYS A 100 -7.58 -5.13 7.60
N GLN A 101 -7.09 -6.35 7.84
CA GLN A 101 -5.70 -6.59 8.22
C GLN A 101 -4.72 -6.31 7.07
N ASN A 102 -5.20 -6.29 5.81
CA ASN A 102 -4.43 -5.88 4.63
C ASN A 102 -4.55 -4.39 4.32
N GLY A 103 -5.01 -3.54 5.24
CA GLY A 103 -5.07 -2.11 4.95
C GLY A 103 -5.24 -1.21 6.15
N PHE A 104 -5.11 0.08 5.90
CA PHE A 104 -5.37 1.13 6.89
C PHE A 104 -5.74 2.46 6.24
N LEU A 105 -6.26 3.38 7.05
CA LEU A 105 -6.75 4.67 6.59
C LEU A 105 -5.60 5.68 6.50
N LEU A 106 -5.46 6.33 5.34
CA LEU A 106 -4.45 7.35 5.07
C LEU A 106 -5.08 8.66 4.59
N GLN A 107 -4.33 9.76 4.71
CA GLN A 107 -4.60 10.96 3.91
C GLN A 107 -4.22 10.67 2.46
N ALA A 108 -4.97 11.22 1.50
CA ALA A 108 -4.80 10.91 0.08
C ALA A 108 -3.38 11.19 -0.47
N ASN A 109 -2.68 12.23 0.02
CA ASN A 109 -1.28 12.47 -0.36
C ASN A 109 -0.34 11.39 0.19
N ILE A 110 -0.48 11.03 1.46
CA ILE A 110 0.34 9.99 2.11
C ILE A 110 0.05 8.60 1.51
N HIS A 111 -1.18 8.37 1.05
CA HIS A 111 -1.54 7.16 0.32
C HIS A 111 -0.75 7.04 -0.99
N GLN A 112 -0.56 8.15 -1.73
CA GLN A 112 0.24 8.15 -2.95
C GLN A 112 1.70 7.80 -2.65
N ASP A 113 2.28 8.39 -1.61
CA ASP A 113 3.65 8.11 -1.18
C ASP A 113 3.82 6.63 -0.75
N PHE A 114 2.84 6.11 -0.01
CA PHE A 114 2.83 4.71 0.43
C PHE A 114 2.77 3.72 -0.73
N ASP A 115 1.94 4.03 -1.74
CA ASP A 115 1.77 3.20 -2.93
C ASP A 115 3.01 3.23 -3.84
N GLN A 116 3.73 4.35 -3.84
CA GLN A 116 5.01 4.51 -4.53
C GLN A 116 6.21 3.99 -3.74
N TYR A 117 5.98 3.37 -2.58
CA TYR A 117 7.02 2.88 -1.69
C TYR A 117 7.99 3.97 -1.18
N LEU A 118 7.56 5.23 -1.15
CA LEU A 118 8.37 6.36 -0.66
C LEU A 118 8.37 6.47 0.86
N LEU A 119 7.52 5.71 1.56
CA LEU A 119 7.55 5.55 3.00
C LEU A 119 7.23 4.12 3.40
N LEU A 120 7.77 3.66 4.52
CA LEU A 120 7.47 2.35 5.10
C LEU A 120 7.15 2.44 6.59
N VAL A 121 6.59 1.35 7.14
CA VAL A 121 6.50 1.12 8.59
C VAL A 121 7.31 -0.11 8.93
N ASN A 122 8.21 -0.01 9.91
CA ASN A 122 8.98 -1.16 10.40
C ASN A 122 8.32 -1.76 11.66
N PRO A 123 7.55 -2.85 11.55
CA PRO A 123 6.89 -3.47 12.70
C PRO A 123 7.90 -4.07 13.71
N ASP A 124 9.14 -4.31 13.28
CA ASP A 124 10.21 -4.89 14.11
C ASP A 124 11.07 -3.83 14.83
N ASP A 125 10.86 -2.54 14.53
CA ASP A 125 11.48 -1.40 15.22
C ASP A 125 10.40 -0.46 15.74
N HIS A 126 9.60 -0.97 16.70
CA HIS A 126 8.54 -0.21 17.37
C HIS A 126 7.51 0.44 16.44
N TYR A 127 7.30 -0.08 15.23
CA TYR A 127 6.46 0.52 14.19
C TYR A 127 6.92 1.89 13.72
N LYS A 128 8.24 2.10 13.68
CA LYS A 128 8.85 3.33 13.17
C LYS A 128 8.54 3.53 11.69
N ILE A 129 8.13 4.75 11.36
CA ILE A 129 7.93 5.23 9.98
C ILE A 129 9.27 5.73 9.46
N ILE A 130 9.60 5.35 8.22
CA ILE A 130 10.81 5.78 7.51
C ILE A 130 10.38 6.35 6.17
N VAL A 131 10.88 7.53 5.82
CA VAL A 131 10.62 8.20 4.53
C VAL A 131 11.89 8.16 3.66
N PHE A 132 11.74 7.81 2.38
CA PHE A 132 12.85 7.69 1.42
C PHE A 132 13.03 8.91 0.51
N ASP A 133 12.06 9.84 0.51
CA ASP A 133 12.08 11.11 -0.23
C ASP A 133 12.16 12.31 0.76
N PRO A 134 12.29 13.59 0.32
CA PRO A 134 12.16 14.71 1.23
C PRO A 134 10.86 14.64 2.05
N ASP A 135 11.00 14.68 3.38
CA ASP A 135 9.88 14.54 4.31
C ASP A 135 9.03 15.82 4.36
N LEU A 136 8.11 15.97 3.41
CA LEU A 136 7.25 17.15 3.27
C LEU A 136 6.20 17.27 4.39
N ASP A 137 5.81 16.14 4.98
CA ASP A 137 4.72 16.03 5.95
C ASP A 137 5.21 15.80 7.40
N GLY A 138 6.53 15.73 7.61
CA GLY A 138 7.13 15.51 8.92
C GLY A 138 6.82 14.12 9.49
N LEU A 139 6.86 13.10 8.64
CA LEU A 139 6.51 11.71 8.93
C LEU A 139 7.71 10.88 9.42
N ASP A 140 8.93 11.23 9.04
CA ASP A 140 10.11 10.41 9.31
C ASP A 140 10.36 10.29 10.82
N GLY A 141 10.63 9.06 11.28
CA GLY A 141 10.85 8.75 12.68
C GLY A 141 9.60 8.77 13.57
N ARG A 142 8.41 9.07 13.03
CA ARG A 142 7.16 8.88 13.76
C ARG A 142 6.86 7.40 13.95
N ILE A 143 5.87 7.10 14.78
CA ILE A 143 5.40 5.74 15.05
C ILE A 143 4.01 5.56 14.46
N LEU A 144 3.76 4.44 13.77
CA LEU A 144 2.43 4.08 13.29
C LEU A 144 1.42 4.13 14.44
N ASP A 145 0.30 4.79 14.20
CA ASP A 145 -0.70 5.04 15.23
C ASP A 145 -1.19 3.71 15.83
N PRO A 146 -1.26 3.60 17.18
CA PRO A 146 -1.65 2.35 17.83
C PRO A 146 -3.08 1.90 17.50
N VAL A 147 -3.96 2.79 17.03
CA VAL A 147 -5.37 2.46 16.75
C VAL A 147 -5.52 1.28 15.79
N CYS A 148 -4.69 1.22 14.74
CA CYS A 148 -4.79 0.17 13.72
C CYS A 148 -4.02 -1.10 14.09
N ARG A 149 -3.34 -1.13 15.24
CA ARG A 149 -2.49 -2.24 15.69
C ARG A 149 -2.78 -2.65 17.14
N ASN A 150 -4.01 -2.38 17.60
CA ASN A 150 -4.46 -2.83 18.91
C ASN A 150 -4.49 -4.38 18.95
N PRO A 151 -3.74 -5.04 19.86
CA PRO A 151 -3.71 -6.50 19.94
C PRO A 151 -5.08 -7.14 20.21
N GLU A 152 -5.99 -6.40 20.86
CA GLU A 152 -7.35 -6.85 21.19
C GLU A 152 -8.33 -6.68 20.02
N ASP A 153 -7.92 -5.99 18.95
CA ASP A 153 -8.74 -5.83 17.75
C ASP A 153 -8.41 -6.96 16.75
N PRO A 154 -9.36 -7.86 16.43
CA PRO A 154 -9.12 -8.92 15.45
C PRO A 154 -8.82 -8.36 14.05
N HIS A 155 -9.26 -7.13 13.74
CA HIS A 155 -9.02 -6.45 12.47
C HIS A 155 -7.73 -5.65 12.45
N ARG A 156 -6.86 -5.78 13.45
CA ARG A 156 -5.56 -5.09 13.48
C ARG A 156 -4.73 -5.38 12.23
N VAL A 157 -3.97 -4.39 11.77
CA VAL A 157 -3.05 -4.51 10.65
C VAL A 157 -2.10 -5.69 10.84
N SER A 158 -1.89 -6.47 9.78
CA SER A 158 -1.00 -7.62 9.80
C SER A 158 0.47 -7.19 9.78
N ASP A 159 1.22 -7.57 10.81
CA ASP A 159 2.67 -7.32 10.86
C ASP A 159 3.41 -8.01 9.72
N GLN A 160 2.91 -9.15 9.21
CA GLN A 160 3.53 -9.83 8.07
C GLN A 160 3.40 -9.02 6.78
N LEU A 161 2.25 -8.36 6.58
CA LEU A 161 2.04 -7.49 5.43
C LEU A 161 2.88 -6.21 5.54
N LEU A 162 3.02 -5.66 6.74
CA LEU A 162 3.97 -4.55 6.98
C LEU A 162 5.42 -4.95 6.66
N ARG A 163 5.87 -6.15 7.07
CA ARG A 163 7.20 -6.68 6.69
C ARG A 163 7.34 -6.89 5.19
N TRP A 164 6.29 -7.35 4.52
CA TRP A 164 6.28 -7.47 3.07
C TRP A 164 6.45 -6.10 2.40
N HIS A 165 5.69 -5.09 2.81
CA HIS A 165 5.78 -3.73 2.27
C HIS A 165 7.13 -3.07 2.58
N PHE A 166 7.67 -3.27 3.79
CA PHE A 166 9.03 -2.90 4.15
C PHE A 166 10.05 -3.44 3.14
N ARG A 167 9.96 -4.73 2.79
CA ARG A 167 10.85 -5.36 1.80
C ARG A 167 10.71 -4.69 0.43
N GLN A 168 9.49 -4.37 -0.01
CA GLN A 168 9.27 -3.68 -1.28
C GLN A 168 9.91 -2.29 -1.29
N CYS A 169 9.73 -1.51 -0.22
CA CYS A 169 10.33 -0.18 -0.10
C CYS A 169 11.86 -0.21 -0.12
N VAL A 170 12.45 -1.20 0.55
CA VAL A 170 13.90 -1.39 0.52
C VAL A 170 14.38 -1.78 -0.88
N LEU A 171 13.69 -2.71 -1.56
CA LEU A 171 14.05 -3.12 -2.92
C LEU A 171 13.92 -1.96 -3.92
N ALA A 172 12.85 -1.17 -3.81
CA ALA A 172 12.58 -0.01 -4.66
C ALA A 172 13.62 1.11 -4.47
N ASN A 173 13.92 1.49 -3.23
CA ASN A 173 14.71 2.70 -2.97
C ASN A 173 16.21 2.46 -2.80
N MET A 174 16.64 1.25 -2.45
CA MET A 174 18.05 0.97 -2.17
C MET A 174 18.76 0.21 -3.30
N ARG A 175 18.03 -0.22 -4.34
CA ARG A 175 18.61 -0.84 -5.55
C ARG A 175 18.92 0.23 -6.60
N GLY A 176 20.15 0.24 -7.12
CA GLY A 176 20.46 1.00 -8.34
C GLY A 176 20.27 2.52 -8.22
N ALA A 177 19.59 3.15 -9.18
CA ALA A 177 19.32 4.59 -9.23
C ALA A 177 18.08 5.01 -8.41
N GLY A 178 17.42 4.08 -7.72
CA GLY A 178 16.08 4.27 -7.17
C GLY A 178 14.98 4.06 -8.22
N GLU A 179 13.75 3.85 -7.78
CA GLU A 179 12.58 3.69 -8.65
C GLU A 179 12.27 4.95 -9.47
N PRO A 180 11.75 4.79 -10.69
CA PRO A 180 11.02 5.86 -11.35
C PRO A 180 9.64 6.02 -10.73
N ILE A 181 9.35 7.24 -10.30
CA ILE A 181 8.01 7.65 -9.89
C ILE A 181 7.07 7.59 -11.09
N PHE A 182 5.96 6.86 -10.97
CA PHE A 182 4.97 6.80 -12.04
C PHE A 182 4.01 7.99 -11.98
N GLU A 183 4.00 8.77 -13.06
CA GLU A 183 3.02 9.83 -13.27
C GLU A 183 1.60 9.23 -13.34
N HIS A 184 0.65 9.98 -12.81
CA HIS A 184 -0.73 9.57 -12.64
C HIS A 184 -1.72 10.73 -12.88
N ASP A 185 -1.22 11.96 -13.06
CA ASP A 185 -1.99 13.13 -13.48
C ASP A 185 -1.93 13.35 -15.00
N PHE A 186 -2.47 12.39 -15.76
CA PHE A 186 -2.54 12.50 -17.22
C PHE A 186 -3.62 13.52 -17.64
N PRO A 187 -3.31 14.50 -18.52
CA PRO A 187 -4.28 15.48 -18.95
C PRO A 187 -5.47 14.85 -19.69
N PRO A 188 -6.70 15.40 -19.58
CA PRO A 188 -7.84 14.91 -20.33
C PRO A 188 -7.58 14.93 -21.85
N GLY A 189 -7.70 13.76 -22.50
CA GLY A 189 -7.43 13.62 -23.94
C GLY A 189 -5.96 13.34 -24.29
N ALA A 190 -5.08 13.18 -23.29
CA ALA A 190 -3.73 12.69 -23.50
C ALA A 190 -3.71 11.28 -24.09
N ASP A 191 -2.72 11.01 -24.95
CA ASP A 191 -2.42 9.66 -25.40
C ASP A 191 -1.70 8.91 -24.27
N MET A 192 -2.48 8.45 -23.29
CA MET A 192 -1.96 7.74 -22.12
C MET A 192 -1.16 6.49 -22.51
N VAL A 193 -1.51 5.83 -23.62
CA VAL A 193 -0.77 4.66 -24.11
C VAL A 193 0.58 5.07 -24.67
N GLY A 194 0.63 6.17 -25.44
CA GLY A 194 1.87 6.80 -25.89
C GLY A 194 2.77 7.19 -24.72
N GLU A 195 2.22 7.90 -23.72
CA GLU A 195 2.98 8.35 -22.56
C GLU A 195 3.50 7.18 -21.69
N ILE A 196 2.69 6.12 -21.48
CA ILE A 196 3.14 4.89 -20.81
C ILE A 196 4.24 4.21 -21.62
N SER A 197 4.12 4.17 -22.96
CA SER A 197 5.09 3.50 -23.84
C SER A 197 6.45 4.21 -23.87
N GLU A 198 6.45 5.52 -23.72
CA GLU A 198 7.66 6.35 -23.65
C GLU A 198 8.25 6.43 -22.22
N GLY A 199 7.48 6.01 -21.21
CA GLY A 199 7.86 6.01 -19.81
C GLY A 199 8.79 4.86 -19.39
N PRO A 200 9.44 4.98 -18.23
CA PRO A 200 10.24 3.90 -17.67
C PRO A 200 9.37 2.69 -17.28
N TYR A 201 9.87 1.47 -17.49
CA TYR A 201 9.12 0.22 -17.25
C TYR A 201 7.75 0.19 -17.98
N ALA A 202 7.72 0.70 -19.22
CA ALA A 202 6.53 0.84 -20.05
C ALA A 202 5.65 -0.41 -20.12
N LYS A 203 6.27 -1.59 -20.28
CA LYS A 203 5.54 -2.85 -20.39
C LYS A 203 4.83 -3.20 -19.09
N GLU A 204 5.53 -3.12 -17.97
CA GLU A 204 5.01 -3.41 -16.64
C GLU A 204 3.92 -2.41 -16.25
N ARG A 205 4.12 -1.12 -16.57
CA ARG A 205 3.12 -0.07 -16.36
C ARG A 205 1.87 -0.28 -17.21
N PHE A 206 2.03 -0.69 -18.47
CA PHE A 206 0.91 -0.98 -19.36
C PHE A 206 0.09 -2.20 -18.89
N GLU A 207 0.76 -3.29 -18.50
CA GLU A 207 0.09 -4.49 -17.96
C GLU A 207 -0.67 -4.19 -16.67
N LEU A 208 -0.10 -3.36 -15.79
CA LEU A 208 -0.74 -2.87 -14.58
C LEU A 208 -2.01 -2.05 -14.87
N ASP A 209 -1.92 -1.07 -15.77
CA ASP A 209 -3.03 -0.18 -16.12
C ASP A 209 -4.19 -0.95 -16.77
N LEU A 210 -3.85 -1.91 -17.65
CA LEU A 210 -4.83 -2.80 -18.26
C LEU A 210 -5.54 -3.67 -17.20
N ALA A 211 -4.80 -4.24 -16.24
CA ALA A 211 -5.38 -5.06 -15.19
C ALA A 211 -6.31 -4.25 -14.26
N ALA A 212 -5.96 -3.01 -13.94
CA ALA A 212 -6.80 -2.10 -13.15
C ALA A 212 -8.13 -1.82 -13.88
N ARG A 213 -8.09 -1.41 -15.15
CA ARG A 213 -9.30 -1.11 -15.94
C ARG A 213 -10.22 -2.31 -16.15
N LEU A 214 -9.66 -3.50 -16.37
CA LEU A 214 -10.47 -4.72 -16.56
C LEU A 214 -11.30 -5.08 -15.30
N ARG A 215 -10.83 -4.70 -14.11
CA ARG A 215 -11.59 -4.88 -12.86
C ARG A 215 -12.70 -3.85 -12.68
N GLU A 216 -12.59 -2.66 -13.26
CA GLU A 216 -13.68 -1.66 -13.20
C GLU A 216 -14.91 -2.10 -14.00
N VAL A 217 -14.75 -3.00 -14.98
CA VAL A 217 -15.80 -3.41 -15.93
C VAL A 217 -16.49 -4.72 -15.54
N THR A 218 -15.91 -5.51 -14.63
CA THR A 218 -16.43 -6.82 -14.20
C THR A 218 -17.10 -6.78 -12.85
#